data_AF-A0A947A8K6-F1
#
_entry.id   AF-A0A947A8K6-F1
#
_cell.length_a   1.000
_cell.length_b   1.000
_cell.length_c   1.000
_cell.angle_alpha   90.00
_cell.angle_beta   90.00
_cell.angle_gamma   90.00
#
_symmetry.space_group_name_H-M   'P 1'
#
loop_
_entity.id
_entity.type
_entity.pdbx_description
1 polymer ?
#
loop_
_entity_poly.entity_id
_entity_poly.type
_entity_poly.pdbx_seq_one_letter_code
_entity_poly.pdbx_strand_id
1 'polypeptide(L)' 'SSKLDLEEYFFEVLPNYDEDRVYPSDIKKVIQWYNILHDNGINDFSSDKEPEEPVASEEEE' A
#
# COMPACT_ATOMS: atom_id res chain seq x y z
N SER A 1 6.63 14.78 -6.65
CA SER A 1 7.74 13.80 -6.75
C SER A 1 8.03 13.56 -8.21
N SER A 2 9.30 13.62 -8.58
CA SER A 2 9.76 13.15 -9.88
C SER A 2 9.54 11.63 -9.97
N LYS A 3 9.55 11.08 -11.19
CA LYS A 3 9.49 9.63 -11.40
C LYS A 3 10.64 8.92 -10.67
N LEU A 4 11.83 9.48 -10.76
CA LEU A 4 13.05 8.92 -10.16
C LEU A 4 12.96 8.89 -8.64
N ASP A 5 12.45 9.96 -8.01
CA ASP A 5 12.31 10.02 -6.55
C ASP A 5 11.43 8.88 -6.00
N LEU A 6 10.41 8.47 -6.77
CA LEU A 6 9.49 7.39 -6.37
C LEU A 6 10.15 6.02 -6.52
N GLU A 7 10.91 5.82 -7.59
CA GLU A 7 11.64 4.58 -7.85
C GLU A 7 12.76 4.39 -6.81
N GLU A 8 13.53 5.44 -6.53
CA GLU A 8 14.58 5.42 -5.50
C GLU A 8 14.00 5.07 -4.11
N TYR A 9 12.94 5.77 -3.69
CA TYR A 9 12.29 5.47 -2.41
C TYR A 9 11.74 4.03 -2.35
N PHE A 10 11.12 3.56 -3.43
CA PHE A 10 10.55 2.22 -3.46
C PHE A 10 11.63 1.14 -3.45
N PHE A 11 12.77 1.39 -4.11
CA PHE A 11 13.93 0.51 -4.08
C PHE A 11 14.59 0.43 -2.69
N GLU A 12 14.67 1.55 -1.95
CA GLU A 12 15.17 1.56 -0.57
C GLU A 12 14.33 0.65 0.35
N VAL A 13 13.01 0.65 0.16
CA VAL A 13 12.07 -0.13 1.00
C VAL A 13 11.97 -1.58 0.53
N LEU A 14 11.94 -1.81 -0.79
CA LEU A 14 11.73 -3.13 -1.39
C LEU A 14 12.75 -3.39 -2.50
N PRO A 15 14.02 -3.67 -2.20
CA PRO A 15 15.10 -3.71 -3.20
C PRO A 15 15.01 -4.82 -4.26
N ASN A 16 14.06 -5.74 -4.13
CA ASN A 16 13.89 -6.89 -5.03
C ASN A 16 12.55 -6.85 -5.80
N TYR A 17 11.96 -5.67 -5.99
CA TYR A 17 10.74 -5.55 -6.80
C TYR A 17 11.04 -5.68 -8.31
N ASP A 18 10.03 -6.05 -9.09
CA ASP A 18 10.16 -6.21 -10.54
C ASP A 18 10.02 -4.84 -11.24
N GLU A 19 11.17 -4.24 -11.58
CA GLU A 19 11.27 -2.92 -12.22
C GLU A 19 10.57 -2.85 -13.59
N ASP A 20 10.47 -3.98 -14.31
CA ASP A 20 9.81 -4.03 -15.62
C ASP A 20 8.28 -4.01 -15.51
N ARG A 21 7.75 -4.38 -14.34
CA ARG A 21 6.30 -4.52 -14.10
C ARG A 21 5.71 -3.47 -13.18
N VAL A 22 6.54 -2.85 -12.34
CA VAL A 22 6.09 -1.84 -11.37
C VAL A 22 6.30 -0.46 -11.96
N TYR A 23 5.19 0.20 -12.30
CA TYR A 23 5.24 1.56 -12.83
C TYR A 23 5.19 2.58 -11.68
N PRO A 24 5.65 3.83 -11.91
CA PRO A 24 5.56 4.90 -10.92
C PRO A 24 4.13 5.16 -10.40
N SER A 25 3.11 4.87 -11.20
CA SER A 25 1.71 4.91 -10.79
C SER A 25 1.37 3.87 -9.73
N ASP A 26 1.99 2.68 -9.79
CA ASP A 26 1.73 1.60 -8.85
C ASP A 26 2.42 1.87 -7.51
N ILE A 27 3.65 2.40 -7.55
CA ILE A 27 4.36 2.91 -6.36
C ILE A 27 3.50 3.95 -5.63
N LYS A 28 2.93 4.92 -6.37
CA LYS A 28 2.02 5.92 -5.79
C LYS A 28 0.79 5.28 -5.15
N LYS A 29 0.17 4.29 -5.78
CA LYS A 29 -1.01 3.60 -5.23
C LYS A 29 -0.67 2.88 -3.93
N VAL A 30 0.46 2.18 -3.88
CA VAL A 30 0.89 1.46 -2.67
C VAL A 30 1.09 2.43 -1.50
N ILE A 31 1.78 3.55 -1.73
CA ILE A 31 1.97 4.58 -0.70
C ILE A 31 0.63 5.18 -0.27
N GLN A 32 -0.27 5.46 -1.22
CA GLN A 32 -1.59 6.00 -0.91
C GLN A 32 -2.43 5.03 -0.07
N TRP A 33 -2.42 3.74 -0.40
CA TRP A 33 -3.11 2.72 0.40
C TRP A 33 -2.52 2.60 1.80
N TYR A 34 -1.19 2.58 1.91
CA TYR A 34 -0.53 2.58 3.21
C TYR A 34 -0.98 3.78 4.07
N ASN A 35 -1.01 4.98 3.50
CA ASN A 35 -1.45 6.18 4.23
C ASN A 35 -2.92 6.06 4.67
N ILE A 36 -3.81 5.58 3.81
CA ILE A 36 -5.22 5.35 4.17
C ILE A 36 -5.33 4.37 5.34
N LEU A 37 -4.63 3.24 5.27
CA LEU A 37 -4.63 2.25 6.35
C LEU A 37 -4.08 2.86 7.65
N HIS A 38 -2.97 3.58 7.56
CA HIS A 38 -2.34 4.26 8.68
C HIS A 38 -3.26 5.30 9.33
N ASP A 39 -3.91 6.15 8.53
CA ASP A 39 -4.83 7.18 8.99
C ASP A 39 -6.06 6.59 9.70
N ASN A 40 -6.47 5.38 9.33
CA ASN A 40 -7.53 4.62 9.99
C ASN A 40 -7.05 3.79 11.20
N GLY A 41 -5.77 3.93 11.59
CA GLY A 41 -5.18 3.18 12.71
C GLY A 41 -4.87 1.71 12.40
N ILE A 42 -4.94 1.31 11.12
CA ILE A 42 -4.60 -0.03 10.64
C ILE A 42 -3.10 -0.03 10.29
N ASN A 43 -2.26 -0.16 11.32
CA ASN A 43 -0.80 -0.09 11.19
C ASN A 43 -0.06 -1.32 11.75
N ASP A 44 -0.79 -2.28 12.30
CA ASP A 44 -0.25 -3.57 12.75
C ASP A 44 -0.44 -4.62 11.66
N PHE A 45 0.62 -4.84 10.87
CA PHE A 45 0.68 -5.84 9.79
C PHE A 45 1.37 -7.13 10.23
N SER A 46 1.62 -7.29 11.54
CA SER A 46 2.20 -8.52 12.10
C SER A 46 1.20 -9.66 11.90
N SER A 47 1.62 -10.77 11.28
CA SER A 47 0.73 -11.87 10.84
C SER A 47 0.17 -12.75 11.97
N ASP A 48 -0.20 -12.18 13.11
CA ASP A 48 -0.74 -12.91 14.28
C ASP A 48 -2.18 -12.51 14.65
N LYS A 49 -2.94 -11.90 13.72
CA LYS A 49 -4.40 -11.78 13.86
C LYS A 49 -5.09 -12.54 12.74
N GLU A 50 -5.82 -13.58 13.14
CA GLU A 50 -6.86 -14.21 12.32
C GLU A 50 -7.77 -13.13 11.71
N PRO A 51 -8.30 -13.34 10.50
CA PRO A 51 -9.11 -12.36 9.80
C PRO A 51 -10.37 -12.04 10.63
N GLU A 52 -10.44 -10.83 11.18
CA GLU A 52 -11.72 -10.26 11.58
C GLU A 52 -12.51 -9.96 10.29
N GLU A 53 -13.75 -10.45 10.28
CA GLU A 53 -14.67 -10.52 9.15
C GLU A 53 -14.88 -9.18 8.40
N PRO A 54 -15.21 -9.22 7.10
CA PRO A 54 -15.52 -8.02 6.34
C PRO A 54 -16.74 -7.30 6.94
N VAL A 55 -16.56 -6.06 7.36
CA VAL A 55 -17.67 -5.14 7.64
C VAL A 55 -18.35 -4.85 6.31
N ALA A 56 -19.46 -5.53 6.08
CA ALA A 56 -20.38 -5.23 4.99
C ALA A 56 -20.84 -3.77 5.13
N SER A 57 -20.43 -2.92 4.19
CA SER A 57 -21.15 -1.69 3.90
C SER A 57 -22.30 -2.03 2.95
N GLU A 58 -23.44 -2.41 3.54
CA GLU A 58 -24.74 -2.08 2.95
C GLU A 58 -24.82 -0.56 2.82
N GLU A 59 -24.88 -0.06 1.60
CA GLU A 59 -25.60 1.17 1.31
C GLU A 59 -26.41 0.96 0.02
N GLU A 60 -27.72 1.10 0.19
CA GLU A 60 -28.79 1.05 -0.81
C GLU A 60 -28.63 2.16 -1.85
N GLU A 61 -28.76 1.82 -3.14
CA GLU A 61 -29.76 2.39 -4.07
C GLU A 61 -29.93 1.50 -5.32
#